data_AF-A0A0N4YXB8-F1
#
_entry.id   AF-A0A0N4YXB8-F1
#
_cell.length_a   1.000
_cell.length_b   1.000
_cell.length_c   1.000
_cell.angle_alpha   90.00
_cell.angle_beta   90.00
_cell.angle_gamma   90.00
#
_symmetry.space_group_name_H-M   'P 1'
#
loop_
_entity.id
_entity.type
_entity.pdbx_description
1 polymer ?
#
loop_
_entity_poly.entity_id
_entity_poly.type
_entity_poly.pdbx_seq_one_letter_code
_entity_poly.pdbx_strand_id
1 'polypeptide(L)'
;MFPVGVQNGVSVPNFCKPQRRPIADLPRGLHSPEEARLRCQLASLYRLVDLFHWSQGIYNHITVRIPVDGRDEILINPFGLLYHEQSASTLVKVDLDGKAGYTLHSAIHAARPDLRCVVHLHVPSVAAVSAMKC
;
A
#
# COMPACT_ATOMS: atom_id res chain seq x y z
N MET A 1 -40.41 9.82 -9.35
CA MET A 1 -41.00 8.48 -9.49
C MET A 1 -40.12 7.71 -10.48
N PHE A 2 -39.15 6.94 -10.01
CA PHE A 2 -38.32 6.10 -10.89
C PHE A 2 -39.00 4.74 -11.02
N PRO A 3 -39.14 4.18 -12.24
CA PRO A 3 -39.76 2.89 -12.40
C PRO A 3 -38.78 1.76 -12.04
N VAL A 4 -39.36 0.70 -11.50
CA VAL A 4 -38.72 -0.53 -11.02
C VAL A 4 -38.46 -1.48 -12.20
N GLY A 5 -37.21 -1.95 -12.30
CA GLY A 5 -36.86 -3.30 -12.77
C GLY A 5 -37.02 -3.65 -14.25
N VAL A 6 -35.89 -3.71 -14.96
CA VAL A 6 -35.62 -4.77 -15.94
C VAL A 6 -34.23 -5.31 -15.65
N GLN A 7 -34.17 -6.37 -14.85
CA GLN A 7 -33.07 -7.34 -14.94
C GLN A 7 -33.28 -8.10 -16.25
N ASN A 8 -32.34 -8.01 -17.19
CA ASN A 8 -32.12 -9.04 -18.19
C ASN A 8 -30.67 -9.00 -18.65
N GLY A 9 -30.02 -10.15 -18.51
CA GLY A 9 -28.59 -10.33 -18.60
C GLY A 9 -28.01 -9.95 -19.95
N VAL A 10 -27.04 -9.04 -19.90
CA VAL A 10 -25.80 -9.24 -20.62
C VAL A 10 -24.83 -9.65 -19.54
N SER A 11 -24.45 -10.92 -19.54
CA SER A 11 -23.37 -11.45 -18.71
C SER A 11 -22.21 -10.48 -18.79
N VAL A 12 -21.88 -9.82 -17.66
CA VAL A 12 -20.55 -9.28 -17.48
C VAL A 12 -19.60 -10.39 -17.94
N PRO A 13 -18.70 -10.15 -18.91
CA PRO A 13 -17.71 -11.15 -19.24
C PRO A 13 -17.07 -11.51 -17.92
N ASN A 14 -17.13 -12.80 -17.60
CA ASN A 14 -16.53 -13.37 -16.42
C ASN A 14 -15.04 -13.12 -16.60
N PHE A 15 -14.58 -11.93 -16.21
CA PHE A 15 -13.18 -11.60 -16.10
C PHE A 15 -12.69 -12.61 -15.09
N CYS A 16 -12.15 -13.70 -15.64
CA CYS A 16 -11.48 -14.78 -14.94
C CYS A 16 -10.70 -14.08 -13.84
N LYS A 17 -11.12 -14.26 -12.58
CA LYS A 17 -10.64 -13.46 -11.43
C LYS A 17 -9.13 -13.28 -11.65
N PRO A 18 -8.63 -12.04 -11.87
CA PRO A 18 -7.22 -11.85 -12.18
C PRO A 18 -6.48 -12.53 -11.05
N GLN A 19 -5.58 -13.46 -11.40
CA GLN A 19 -4.89 -14.37 -10.48
C GLN A 19 -4.48 -13.61 -9.23
N ARG A 20 -5.34 -13.63 -8.19
CA ARG A 20 -5.19 -12.72 -7.05
C ARG A 20 -3.99 -13.25 -6.28
N ARG A 21 -2.87 -12.54 -6.38
CA ARG A 21 -1.68 -12.89 -5.61
C ARG A 21 -2.07 -12.98 -4.13
N PRO A 22 -1.72 -14.08 -3.44
CA PRO A 22 -2.00 -14.22 -2.02
C PRO A 22 -1.33 -13.07 -1.25
N ILE A 23 -2.03 -12.53 -0.23
CA ILE A 23 -1.51 -11.38 0.54
C ILE A 23 -0.33 -11.81 1.42
N ALA A 24 -0.45 -12.97 2.06
CA ALA A 24 0.55 -13.54 2.97
C ALA A 24 1.27 -14.72 2.29
N ASP A 25 2.15 -14.41 1.35
CA ASP A 25 2.86 -15.37 0.48
C ASP A 25 4.33 -15.56 0.85
N LEU A 26 4.72 -15.18 2.07
CA LEU A 26 6.10 -15.28 2.53
C LEU A 26 6.53 -16.74 2.79
N PRO A 27 7.72 -17.15 2.30
CA PRO A 27 8.31 -18.42 2.68
C PRO A 27 8.71 -18.43 4.16
N ARG A 28 8.55 -19.59 4.81
CA ARG A 28 8.91 -19.76 6.22
C ARG A 28 10.42 -19.62 6.42
N GLY A 29 10.83 -18.87 7.45
CA GLY A 29 12.22 -18.76 7.89
C GLY A 29 13.10 -17.76 7.14
N LEU A 30 12.58 -17.06 6.12
CA LEU A 30 13.36 -16.07 5.35
C LEU A 30 13.52 -14.72 6.09
N HIS A 31 12.51 -14.33 6.88
CA HIS A 31 12.47 -13.06 7.61
C HIS A 31 12.30 -13.31 9.11
N SER A 32 12.67 -12.32 9.92
CA SER A 32 12.35 -12.36 11.35
C SER A 32 10.83 -12.43 11.55
N PRO A 33 10.33 -13.02 12.65
CA PRO A 33 8.89 -13.10 12.91
C PRO A 33 8.20 -11.73 12.89
N GLU A 34 8.87 -10.69 13.38
CA GLU A 34 8.34 -9.33 13.36
C GLU A 34 8.32 -8.74 11.94
N GLU A 35 9.41 -8.86 11.17
CA GLU A 35 9.44 -8.36 9.79
C GLU A 35 8.36 -9.07 8.93
N ALA A 36 8.22 -10.39 9.07
CA ALA A 36 7.19 -11.16 8.38
C ALA A 36 5.77 -10.67 8.72
N ARG A 37 5.51 -10.39 10.00
CA ARG A 37 4.22 -9.83 10.44
C ARG A 37 3.95 -8.46 9.81
N LEU A 38 4.93 -7.57 9.84
CA LEU A 38 4.81 -6.22 9.28
C LEU A 38 4.59 -6.24 7.77
N ARG A 39 5.29 -7.13 7.04
CA ARG A 39 5.08 -7.33 5.60
C ARG A 39 3.67 -7.78 5.28
N CYS A 40 3.14 -8.75 6.02
CA CYS A 40 1.76 -9.19 5.84
C CYS A 40 0.75 -8.07 6.15
N GLN A 41 0.94 -7.32 7.24
CA GLN A 41 0.06 -6.21 7.61
C GLN A 41 0.09 -5.08 6.58
N LEU A 42 1.29 -4.72 6.09
CA LEU A 42 1.45 -3.69 5.07
C LEU A 42 0.83 -4.13 3.73
N ALA A 43 1.05 -5.38 3.31
CA ALA A 43 0.41 -5.94 2.13
C ALA A 43 -1.13 -5.93 2.25
N SER A 44 -1.68 -6.29 3.41
CA SER A 44 -3.12 -6.17 3.69
C SER A 44 -3.59 -4.72 3.60
N LEU A 45 -2.83 -3.76 4.11
CA LEU A 45 -3.17 -2.34 4.04
C LEU A 45 -3.25 -1.85 2.59
N TYR A 46 -2.31 -2.23 1.72
CA TYR A 46 -2.40 -1.92 0.29
C TYR A 46 -3.70 -2.46 -0.33
N ARG A 47 -4.09 -3.70 0.00
CA ARG A 47 -5.34 -4.29 -0.49
C ARG A 47 -6.58 -3.58 0.04
N LEU A 48 -6.56 -3.12 1.29
CA LEU A 48 -7.66 -2.34 1.86
C LEU A 48 -7.78 -0.99 1.16
N VAL A 49 -6.67 -0.29 0.92
CA VAL A 49 -6.67 0.99 0.21
C VAL A 49 -7.21 0.85 -1.22
N ASP A 50 -6.86 -0.23 -1.92
CA ASP A 50 -7.43 -0.56 -3.23
C ASP A 50 -8.94 -0.89 -3.14
N LEU A 51 -9.35 -1.68 -2.14
CA LEU A 51 -10.75 -2.03 -1.89
C LEU A 51 -11.63 -0.80 -1.64
N PHE A 52 -11.12 0.21 -0.93
CA PHE A 52 -11.82 1.47 -0.70
C PHE A 52 -11.69 2.47 -1.86
N HIS A 53 -11.07 2.07 -2.98
CA HIS A 53 -10.83 2.90 -4.16
C HIS A 53 -10.04 4.18 -3.86
N TRP A 54 -9.12 4.10 -2.88
CA TRP A 54 -8.25 5.22 -2.51
C TRP A 54 -6.89 5.17 -3.22
N SER A 55 -6.58 4.07 -3.92
CA SER A 55 -5.40 3.96 -4.77
C SER A 55 -5.57 4.74 -6.07
N GLN A 56 -4.55 5.49 -6.48
CA GLN A 56 -4.46 6.12 -7.80
C GLN A 56 -3.20 5.66 -8.52
N GLY A 57 -3.36 4.81 -9.54
CA GLY A 57 -2.26 4.30 -10.35
C GLY A 57 -1.14 3.69 -9.51
N ILE A 58 0.11 4.01 -9.85
CA ILE A 58 1.34 3.44 -9.26
C ILE A 58 2.13 4.43 -8.39
N TYR A 59 1.62 5.65 -8.18
CA TYR A 59 2.39 6.75 -7.58
C TYR A 59 2.21 6.91 -6.06
N ASN A 60 1.17 6.30 -5.49
CA ASN A 60 0.97 6.30 -4.05
C ASN A 60 1.99 5.37 -3.36
N HIS A 61 2.37 5.68 -2.13
CA HIS A 61 3.27 4.85 -1.33
C HIS A 61 2.89 4.86 0.15
N ILE A 62 3.16 3.73 0.81
CA ILE A 62 2.93 3.51 2.24
C ILE A 62 4.21 2.90 2.80
N THR A 63 4.71 3.42 3.91
CA THR A 63 5.95 2.89 4.52
C THR A 63 5.72 2.41 5.93
N VAL A 64 6.41 1.33 6.29
CA VAL A 64 6.45 0.82 7.67
C VAL A 64 7.91 0.67 8.11
N ARG A 65 8.27 1.30 9.22
CA ARG A 65 9.56 1.16 9.88
C ARG A 65 9.66 -0.22 10.55
N ILE A 66 10.76 -0.93 10.28
CA ILE A 66 11.07 -2.18 10.97
C ILE A 66 11.97 -1.84 12.17
N PRO A 67 11.62 -2.28 13.39
CA PRO A 67 12.51 -2.16 14.53
C PRO A 67 13.55 -3.28 14.42
N VAL A 68 14.70 -2.98 13.83
CA VAL A 68 15.87 -3.86 13.88
C VAL A 68 16.94 -3.13 14.68
N ASP A 69 17.61 -3.83 15.59
CA ASP A 69 18.60 -3.28 16.50
C ASP A 69 19.61 -2.36 15.77
N GLY A 70 19.48 -1.05 16.00
CA GLY A 70 20.37 -0.01 15.49
C GLY A 70 20.27 0.29 13.99
N ARG A 71 19.33 -0.32 13.25
CA ARG A 71 19.13 -0.06 11.82
C ARG A 71 17.78 0.56 11.51
N ASP A 72 17.86 1.67 10.80
CA ASP A 72 16.74 2.48 10.38
C ASP A 72 16.32 2.02 8.95
N GLU A 73 15.60 0.90 8.90
CA GLU A 73 15.08 0.27 7.67
C GLU A 73 13.55 0.44 7.56
N ILE A 74 13.05 0.65 6.34
CA ILE A 74 11.62 0.77 6.05
C ILE A 74 11.19 -0.22 4.96
N LEU A 75 9.94 -0.68 5.06
CA LEU A 75 9.25 -1.44 4.02
C LEU A 75 8.42 -0.49 3.16
N ILE A 76 8.42 -0.71 1.85
CA ILE A 76 7.65 0.07 0.87
C ILE A 76 7.22 -0.84 -0.30
N ASN A 77 6.18 -0.45 -1.04
CA ASN A 77 5.85 -1.09 -2.32
C ASN A 77 6.96 -0.86 -3.37
N PRO A 78 7.22 -1.85 -4.24
CA PRO A 78 8.06 -1.63 -5.40
C PRO A 78 7.34 -0.70 -6.39
N PHE A 79 8.12 0.07 -7.15
CA PHE A 79 7.59 0.90 -8.22
C PHE A 79 7.05 0.04 -9.37
N GLY A 80 5.90 0.41 -9.92
CA GLY A 80 5.29 -0.24 -11.08
C GLY A 80 4.23 -1.31 -10.78
N LEU A 81 4.00 -1.67 -9.50
CA LEU A 81 2.90 -2.55 -9.11
C LEU A 81 1.71 -1.77 -8.57
N LEU A 82 0.51 -2.16 -8.98
CA LEU A 82 -0.75 -1.64 -8.45
C LEU A 82 -1.01 -2.19 -7.05
N TYR A 83 -1.88 -1.52 -6.28
CA TYR A 83 -2.14 -1.88 -4.89
C TYR A 83 -2.81 -3.25 -4.75
N HIS A 84 -3.68 -3.65 -5.68
CA HIS A 84 -4.22 -5.01 -5.76
C HIS A 84 -3.23 -6.08 -6.25
N GLU A 85 -1.98 -5.73 -6.55
CA GLU A 85 -0.94 -6.69 -6.91
C GLU A 85 0.05 -6.91 -5.76
N GLN A 86 -0.01 -6.07 -4.71
CA GLN A 86 0.88 -6.13 -3.56
C GLN A 86 0.68 -7.41 -2.75
N SER A 87 1.78 -8.05 -2.37
CA SER A 87 1.82 -9.15 -1.40
C SER A 87 2.97 -8.94 -0.43
N ALA A 88 3.03 -9.74 0.63
CA ALA A 88 4.08 -9.64 1.64
C ALA A 88 5.49 -9.88 1.05
N SER A 89 5.58 -10.74 0.03
CA SER A 89 6.82 -11.02 -0.69
C SER A 89 7.24 -9.92 -1.68
N THR A 90 6.30 -9.15 -2.25
CA THR A 90 6.63 -8.10 -3.23
C THR A 90 7.22 -6.85 -2.58
N LEU A 91 6.98 -6.64 -1.28
CA LEU A 91 7.48 -5.48 -0.56
C LEU A 91 9.00 -5.44 -0.55
N VAL A 92 9.54 -4.25 -0.76
CA VAL A 92 10.99 -4.03 -0.73
C VAL A 92 11.38 -3.39 0.59
N LYS A 93 12.55 -3.79 1.10
CA LYS A 93 13.15 -3.21 2.29
C LYS A 93 14.24 -2.24 1.84
N VAL A 94 14.19 -1.01 2.33
CA VAL A 94 15.12 0.05 1.94
C VAL A 94 15.69 0.76 3.17
N ASP A 95 16.87 1.36 2.98
CA ASP A 95 17.51 2.24 3.95
C ASP A 95 16.73 3.57 4.09
N LEU A 96 16.97 4.26 5.20
CA LEU A 96 16.42 5.60 5.44
C LEU A 96 17.14 6.72 4.66
N ASP A 97 18.11 6.40 3.80
CA ASP A 97 18.93 7.34 3.01
C ASP A 97 18.19 8.01 1.83
N GLY A 98 16.86 8.04 1.87
CA GLY A 98 16.03 9.02 1.16
C GLY A 98 16.19 9.10 -0.36
N LYS A 99 16.35 7.96 -1.04
CA LYS A 99 16.41 7.90 -2.52
C LYS A 99 15.05 8.30 -3.14
N ALA A 100 15.09 8.66 -4.43
CA ALA A 100 13.92 9.13 -5.18
C ALA A 100 12.72 8.18 -5.05
N GLY A 101 11.55 8.72 -4.67
CA GLY A 101 10.31 7.96 -4.50
C GLY A 101 9.86 7.74 -3.04
N TYR A 102 10.75 7.93 -2.05
CA TYR A 102 10.38 7.88 -0.62
C TYR A 102 11.11 8.93 0.23
N THR A 103 11.68 9.96 -0.40
CA THR A 103 12.38 11.07 0.27
C THR A 103 11.50 11.77 1.33
N LEU A 104 10.20 11.93 1.09
CA LEU A 104 9.29 12.49 2.09
C LEU A 104 9.09 11.55 3.28
N HIS A 105 8.85 10.27 3.02
CA HIS A 105 8.63 9.27 4.07
C HIS A 105 9.88 9.07 4.93
N SER A 106 11.06 9.07 4.31
CA SER A 106 12.35 9.00 5.02
C SER A 106 12.57 10.22 5.91
N ALA A 107 12.30 11.44 5.41
CA ALA A 107 12.38 12.65 6.22
C ALA A 107 11.42 12.61 7.43
N ILE A 108 10.18 12.15 7.24
CA ILE A 108 9.20 12.00 8.33
C ILE A 108 9.69 10.99 9.36
N HIS A 109 10.10 9.80 8.92
CA HIS A 109 10.60 8.77 9.84
C HIS A 109 11.86 9.23 10.57
N ALA A 110 12.78 9.94 9.92
CA ALA A 110 13.98 10.48 10.56
C ALA A 110 13.64 11.55 11.61
N ALA A 111 12.71 12.46 11.30
CA ALA A 111 12.27 13.50 12.22
C ALA A 111 11.41 12.97 13.38
N ARG A 112 10.71 11.85 13.17
CA ARG A 112 9.76 11.26 14.12
C ARG A 112 9.99 9.76 14.31
N PRO A 113 10.95 9.39 15.17
CA PRO A 113 11.27 7.98 15.46
C PRO A 113 10.10 7.19 16.09
N ASP A 114 9.14 7.89 16.70
CA ASP A 114 7.92 7.32 17.27
C ASP A 114 6.91 6.84 16.21
N LEU A 115 6.99 7.38 14.98
CA LEU A 115 6.10 7.01 13.89
C LEU A 115 6.58 5.75 13.17
N ARG A 116 5.80 4.67 13.30
CA ARG A 116 6.08 3.38 12.63
C ARG A 116 5.51 3.28 11.22
N CYS A 117 4.45 4.00 10.88
CA CYS A 117 3.78 3.88 9.59
C CYS A 117 3.42 5.26 9.04
N VAL A 118 3.66 5.47 7.75
CA VAL A 118 3.27 6.69 7.03
C VAL A 118 2.49 6.29 5.79
N VAL A 119 1.31 6.88 5.61
CA VAL A 119 0.37 6.60 4.51
C VAL A 119 0.22 7.86 3.66
N HIS A 120 0.56 7.77 2.38
CA HIS A 120 0.39 8.86 1.43
C HIS A 120 -0.54 8.46 0.29
N LEU A 121 -1.60 9.23 0.08
CA LEU A 121 -2.68 8.93 -0.86
C LEU A 121 -3.07 10.17 -1.67
N HIS A 122 -3.42 9.97 -2.94
CA HIS A 122 -3.91 11.02 -3.84
C HIS A 122 -5.43 10.95 -4.05
N VAL A 123 -6.22 10.72 -3.00
CA VAL A 123 -7.69 10.63 -3.16
C VAL A 123 -8.24 11.98 -3.67
N PRO A 124 -9.13 12.04 -4.69
CA PRO A 124 -9.59 13.30 -5.27
C PRO A 124 -10.18 14.29 -4.26
N SER A 125 -10.92 13.79 -3.26
CA SER A 125 -11.46 14.61 -2.18
C SER A 125 -10.37 15.20 -1.28
N VAL A 126 -9.32 14.43 -0.97
CA VAL A 126 -8.16 14.89 -0.21
C VAL A 126 -7.40 15.96 -1.00
N ALA A 127 -7.18 15.72 -2.29
CA ALA A 127 -6.54 16.68 -3.19
C ALA A 127 -7.34 18.00 -3.26
N ALA A 128 -8.66 17.92 -3.42
CA ALA A 128 -9.53 19.09 -3.45
C ALA A 128 -9.43 19.91 -2.16
N VAL A 129 -9.48 19.27 -0.99
CA VAL A 129 -9.34 19.95 0.30
C VAL A 129 -7.96 20.57 0.46
N SER A 130 -6.90 19.86 0.04
CA SER A 130 -5.51 20.36 0.15
C SER A 130 -5.21 21.59 -0.71
N ALA A 131 -6.02 21.83 -1.75
CA ALA A 131 -5.90 22.99 -2.64
C ALA A 131 -6.71 24.21 -2.17
N MET A 132 -7.48 24.09 -1.09
CA MET A 132 -8.25 25.20 -0.54
C MET A 132 -7.35 26.14 0.27
N LYS A 133 -7.69 27.43 0.26
CA LYS A 133 -7.06 28.40 1.15
C LYS A 133 -7.62 28.21 2.57
N CYS A 134 -6.73 28.13 3.55
CA CYS A 134 -7.06 28.14 4.97
C CYS A 134 -7.30 29.56 5.49
#